data_AF-A0A3E2NN03-F1
#
_entry.id   AF-A0A3E2NN03-F1
#
_cell.length_a   1.000
_cell.length_b   1.000
_cell.length_c   1.000
_cell.angle_alpha   90.00
_cell.angle_beta   90.00
_cell.angle_gamma   90.00
#
_symmetry.space_group_name_H-M   'P 1'
#
loop_
_entity.id
_entity.type
_entity.pdbx_description
1 polymer ?
#
loop_
_entity_poly.entity_id
_entity_poly.type
_entity_poly.pdbx_seq_one_letter_code
_entity_poly.pdbx_strand_id
1 'polypeptide(L)'
;MKTKALVIALCLLTTVGFAQQRKKARRTTPKRSVTSTSQTKVQGAGSAGSTALQPSVMDTTRKAGALGAKPFDRPLDGYYKKGNILSARVTPYANLRESDVAFAKRVWREIDTREKMNQYLSSPKQRLIDVLLTAIDAGELTAYDASVTTKDDPNGDAFSTPLTAGQARSKMADSSVVDTFDANGDKTGSKVVAGDFQADSVVKFRLKEDWVFDRQRSIFEPRIIGIAPMVKVKTAAVGVNTDYQPAFWIYFPEARQVLATKEAVSRNNDATGLSFDDVFAKRIFTSYIVKQSNDKDERIKDYAQGIDKLYESERIKKSLMDWELNLWQY
;
A
#
# COMPACT_ATOMS: atom_id res chain seq x y z
N MET A 1 -55.92 30.10 -3.38
CA MET A 1 -55.62 28.78 -2.76
C MET A 1 -56.29 27.59 -3.49
N LYS A 2 -56.35 27.56 -4.84
CA LYS A 2 -56.97 26.43 -5.57
C LYS A 2 -56.19 25.88 -6.77
N THR A 3 -55.01 26.43 -7.07
CA THR A 3 -54.17 25.96 -8.20
C THR A 3 -52.89 25.23 -7.76
N LYS A 4 -52.50 25.33 -6.48
CA LYS A 4 -51.29 24.66 -5.94
C LYS A 4 -51.56 23.25 -5.39
N ALA A 5 -52.82 22.86 -5.19
CA ALA A 5 -53.19 21.53 -4.70
C ALA A 5 -53.24 20.47 -5.82
N LEU A 6 -53.37 20.88 -7.09
CA LEU A 6 -53.59 19.97 -8.21
C LEU A 6 -52.27 19.37 -8.75
N VAL A 7 -51.14 20.05 -8.55
CA VAL A 7 -49.81 19.57 -8.98
C VAL A 7 -49.23 18.55 -7.98
N ILE A 8 -49.59 18.65 -6.70
CA ILE A 8 -49.15 17.70 -5.66
C ILE A 8 -49.95 16.39 -5.74
N ALA A 9 -51.21 16.44 -6.21
CA ALA A 9 -52.02 15.25 -6.47
C ALA A 9 -51.59 14.48 -7.73
N LEU A 10 -50.95 15.14 -8.71
CA LEU A 10 -50.50 14.50 -9.96
C LEU A 10 -49.14 13.79 -9.82
N CYS A 11 -48.29 14.20 -8.87
CA CYS A 11 -46.98 13.58 -8.62
C CYS A 11 -47.01 12.40 -7.62
N LEU A 12 -48.14 12.16 -6.95
CA LEU A 12 -48.34 11.04 -6.02
C LEU A 12 -49.06 9.83 -6.65
N LEU A 13 -49.38 9.89 -7.95
CA LEU A 13 -50.14 8.86 -8.68
C LEU A 13 -49.30 8.04 -9.69
N THR A 14 -47.96 8.13 -9.67
CA THR A 14 -47.08 7.36 -10.59
C THR A 14 -46.24 6.28 -9.90
N THR A 15 -46.49 5.97 -8.63
CA THR A 15 -45.79 4.89 -7.91
C THR A 15 -46.65 3.65 -7.70
N VAL A 16 -47.15 3.01 -8.77
CA VAL A 16 -47.52 1.57 -8.69
C VAL A 16 -47.48 0.93 -10.08
N GLY A 17 -46.67 -0.13 -10.23
CA GLY A 17 -46.96 -1.22 -11.18
C GLY A 17 -46.08 -1.29 -12.43
N PHE A 18 -44.99 -2.07 -12.35
CA PHE A 18 -44.79 -3.22 -13.24
C PHE A 18 -43.76 -4.16 -12.59
N ALA A 19 -44.27 -4.99 -11.66
CA ALA A 19 -43.60 -6.19 -11.22
C ALA A 19 -43.87 -7.28 -12.27
N GLN A 20 -42.83 -7.70 -13.00
CA GLN A 20 -42.93 -8.85 -13.89
C GLN A 20 -41.90 -9.90 -13.47
N GLN A 21 -42.39 -10.88 -12.71
CA GLN A 21 -41.71 -12.13 -12.42
C GLN A 21 -41.49 -12.90 -13.73
N ARG A 22 -40.25 -13.20 -14.09
CA ARG A 22 -39.93 -14.34 -14.98
C ARG A 22 -39.22 -15.42 -14.17
N LYS A 23 -39.92 -16.54 -13.98
CA LYS A 23 -39.39 -17.81 -13.49
C LYS A 23 -38.83 -18.63 -14.66
N LYS A 24 -37.83 -19.47 -14.32
CA LYS A 24 -37.20 -20.60 -15.06
C LYS A 24 -36.12 -20.20 -16.08
N ALA A 25 -34.98 -20.88 -16.19
CA ALA A 25 -34.68 -22.27 -15.84
C ALA A 25 -33.26 -22.47 -15.27
N ARG A 26 -33.18 -23.27 -14.21
CA ARG A 26 -31.97 -23.89 -13.66
C ARG A 26 -31.55 -25.01 -14.61
N ARG A 27 -30.38 -24.90 -15.24
CA ARG A 27 -29.78 -25.99 -16.00
C ARG A 27 -28.75 -26.69 -15.12
N THR A 28 -29.16 -27.83 -14.58
CA THR A 28 -28.32 -28.82 -13.91
C THR A 28 -27.57 -29.63 -14.96
N THR A 29 -26.24 -29.71 -14.87
CA THR A 29 -25.43 -30.72 -15.56
C THR A 29 -24.98 -31.78 -14.55
N PRO A 30 -24.95 -33.07 -14.93
CA PRO A 30 -24.94 -34.18 -13.99
C PRO A 30 -23.53 -34.49 -13.46
N LYS A 31 -23.49 -34.87 -12.18
CA LYS A 31 -22.37 -35.52 -11.51
C LYS A 31 -22.25 -36.94 -12.10
N ARG A 32 -21.15 -37.25 -12.79
CA ARG A 32 -20.80 -38.63 -13.15
C ARG A 32 -19.97 -39.22 -12.01
N SER A 33 -20.60 -40.07 -11.22
CA SER A 33 -19.96 -40.99 -10.28
C SER A 33 -19.19 -42.05 -11.06
N VAL A 34 -17.90 -42.22 -10.77
CA VAL A 34 -17.18 -43.46 -11.06
C VAL A 34 -16.76 -44.03 -9.72
N THR A 35 -17.50 -45.06 -9.32
CA THR A 35 -17.12 -46.05 -8.32
C THR A 35 -16.03 -46.92 -8.91
N SER A 36 -14.92 -47.11 -8.19
CA SER A 36 -14.09 -48.31 -8.37
C SER A 36 -13.64 -48.85 -7.02
N THR A 37 -14.44 -49.82 -6.61
CA THR A 37 -14.22 -50.93 -5.68
C THR A 37 -12.77 -51.38 -5.50
N SER A 38 -12.45 -51.61 -4.23
CA SER A 38 -11.33 -52.36 -3.67
C SER A 38 -11.17 -53.75 -4.27
N GLN A 39 -9.95 -54.18 -4.58
CA GLN A 39 -9.60 -55.62 -4.56
C GLN A 39 -8.18 -55.86 -4.03
N THR A 40 -8.16 -56.75 -3.04
CA THR A 40 -7.03 -57.41 -2.38
C THR A 40 -6.59 -58.65 -3.19
N LYS A 41 -5.30 -58.95 -3.25
CA LYS A 41 -4.70 -60.28 -3.54
C LYS A 41 -3.23 -60.23 -3.05
N VAL A 42 -2.76 -60.88 -1.97
CA VAL A 42 -2.66 -62.30 -1.54
C VAL A 42 -1.58 -63.13 -2.29
N GLN A 43 -0.48 -63.35 -1.55
CA GLN A 43 0.40 -64.55 -1.39
C GLN A 43 1.53 -64.97 -2.37
N GLY A 44 2.66 -65.33 -1.72
CA GLY A 44 3.55 -66.48 -2.01
C GLY A 44 4.95 -66.09 -2.54
N ALA A 45 6.11 -66.63 -2.12
CA ALA A 45 6.50 -67.64 -1.13
C ALA A 45 8.05 -67.73 -1.06
N GLY A 46 8.59 -68.24 0.06
CA GLY A 46 9.93 -68.85 0.25
C GLY A 46 11.18 -67.93 0.24
N SER A 47 12.26 -68.17 0.99
CA SER A 47 12.65 -69.29 1.87
C SER A 47 13.89 -68.94 2.70
N ALA A 48 13.90 -69.47 3.94
CA ALA A 48 15.04 -70.03 4.69
C ALA A 48 16.20 -69.15 5.22
N GLY A 49 16.46 -69.30 6.53
CA GLY A 49 17.68 -68.85 7.20
C GLY A 49 17.54 -68.79 8.73
N SER A 50 17.72 -69.93 9.40
CA SER A 50 17.68 -70.11 10.87
C SER A 50 18.80 -69.39 11.62
N THR A 51 18.60 -69.05 12.91
CA THR A 51 19.31 -69.65 14.07
C THR A 51 19.24 -68.78 15.36
N ALA A 52 18.79 -69.44 16.44
CA ALA A 52 19.11 -69.29 17.87
C ALA A 52 18.76 -68.04 18.71
N LEU A 53 18.21 -68.36 19.90
CA LEU A 53 18.02 -67.55 21.10
C LEU A 53 19.34 -67.33 21.86
N GLN A 54 19.59 -66.12 22.38
CA GLN A 54 19.83 -65.86 23.82
C GLN A 54 19.89 -64.35 24.15
N PRO A 55 19.61 -63.94 25.40
CA PRO A 55 19.27 -62.57 25.77
C PRO A 55 20.51 -61.76 26.20
N SER A 56 20.58 -60.49 25.85
CA SER A 56 21.59 -59.57 26.37
C SER A 56 20.95 -58.30 26.91
N VAL A 57 20.84 -58.27 28.24
CA VAL A 57 21.04 -57.14 29.16
C VAL A 57 20.40 -55.78 28.80
N MET A 58 19.43 -55.39 29.64
CA MET A 58 18.96 -54.01 29.74
C MET A 58 20.12 -53.09 30.13
N ASP A 59 20.54 -52.24 29.20
CA ASP A 59 21.43 -51.12 29.50
C ASP A 59 20.58 -49.91 29.93
N THR A 60 20.32 -49.82 31.24
CA THR A 60 19.68 -48.67 31.88
C THR A 60 20.67 -47.51 31.99
N THR A 61 21.10 -46.94 30.87
CA THR A 61 21.71 -45.59 30.83
C THR A 61 21.41 -44.92 29.50
N ARG A 62 20.11 -44.71 29.20
CA ARG A 62 19.70 -43.65 28.28
C ARG A 62 19.13 -42.52 29.11
N LYS A 63 19.99 -41.52 29.32
CA LYS A 63 19.69 -40.10 29.50
C LYS A 63 18.25 -39.85 29.04
N ALA A 64 17.38 -39.45 29.98
CA ALA A 64 16.03 -39.01 29.69
C ALA A 64 16.11 -37.83 28.71
N GLY A 65 16.19 -38.16 27.41
CA GLY A 65 16.07 -37.24 26.32
C GLY A 65 14.69 -36.64 26.43
N ALA A 66 14.65 -35.31 26.49
CA ALA A 66 13.44 -34.51 26.45
C ALA A 66 12.37 -35.21 25.63
N LEU A 67 11.24 -35.51 26.29
CA LEU A 67 10.00 -35.91 25.63
C LEU A 67 9.87 -35.08 24.37
N GLY A 68 10.01 -35.74 23.22
CA GLY A 68 9.94 -35.11 21.92
C GLY A 68 8.61 -34.36 21.83
N ALA A 69 8.66 -33.05 22.03
CA ALA A 69 7.54 -32.19 21.77
C ALA A 69 7.21 -32.40 20.30
N LYS A 70 6.00 -32.91 20.02
CA LYS A 70 5.48 -32.94 18.66
C LYS A 70 5.74 -31.57 18.05
N PRO A 71 6.29 -31.46 16.83
CA PRO A 71 6.45 -30.16 16.18
C PRO A 71 5.10 -29.45 16.28
N PHE A 72 5.11 -28.26 16.89
CA PHE A 72 3.90 -27.51 17.14
C PHE A 72 3.39 -26.98 15.81
N ASP A 73 2.55 -27.76 15.16
CA ASP A 73 1.78 -27.31 14.01
C ASP A 73 0.73 -26.33 14.53
N ARG A 74 1.02 -25.04 14.37
CA ARG A 74 0.12 -23.96 14.79
C ARG A 74 -1.25 -24.22 14.15
N PRO A 75 -2.33 -24.37 14.95
CA PRO A 75 -3.65 -24.63 14.41
C PRO A 75 -4.07 -23.49 13.48
N LEU A 76 -4.88 -23.81 12.46
CA LEU A 76 -5.36 -22.80 11.52
C LEU A 76 -6.21 -21.79 12.30
N ASP A 77 -5.72 -20.56 12.37
CA ASP A 77 -6.42 -19.44 12.99
C ASP A 77 -7.43 -18.87 11.98
N GLY A 78 -8.67 -19.33 12.08
CA GLY A 78 -9.78 -18.96 11.21
C GLY A 78 -10.45 -20.14 10.50
N TYR A 79 -11.60 -19.87 9.87
CA TYR A 79 -12.37 -20.89 9.14
C TYR A 79 -11.73 -21.26 7.79
N TYR A 80 -10.90 -20.39 7.21
CA TYR A 80 -10.21 -20.62 5.93
C TYR A 80 -8.86 -19.89 5.88
N LYS A 81 -7.91 -20.44 5.12
CA LYS A 81 -6.62 -19.80 4.82
C LYS A 81 -6.73 -18.93 3.57
N LYS A 82 -6.29 -17.67 3.65
CA LYS A 82 -6.16 -16.80 2.47
C LYS A 82 -4.88 -17.16 1.70
N GLY A 83 -5.01 -17.83 0.55
CA GLY A 83 -3.87 -18.17 -0.32
C GLY A 83 -3.58 -17.16 -1.43
N ASN A 84 -4.59 -16.38 -1.83
CA ASN A 84 -4.52 -15.58 -3.06
C ASN A 84 -3.48 -14.45 -2.99
N ILE A 85 -3.40 -13.76 -1.86
CA ILE A 85 -2.52 -12.58 -1.69
C ILE A 85 -1.05 -13.00 -1.47
N LEU A 86 -0.82 -14.08 -0.73
CA LEU A 86 0.56 -14.53 -0.42
C LEU A 86 1.33 -15.00 -1.66
N SER A 87 0.62 -15.43 -2.71
CA SER A 87 1.20 -15.89 -3.98
C SER A 87 0.93 -14.92 -5.13
N ALA A 88 0.42 -13.73 -4.83
CA ALA A 88 0.08 -12.72 -5.83
C ALA A 88 1.34 -12.25 -6.55
N ARG A 89 1.20 -12.02 -7.86
CA ARG A 89 2.23 -11.42 -8.71
C ARG A 89 1.75 -10.08 -9.24
N VAL A 90 2.68 -9.14 -9.34
CA VAL A 90 2.41 -7.81 -9.89
C VAL A 90 1.99 -7.90 -11.34
N THR A 91 0.93 -7.19 -11.70
CA THR A 91 0.56 -7.00 -13.11
C THR A 91 1.52 -6.00 -13.74
N PRO A 92 2.30 -6.39 -14.77
CA PRO A 92 3.26 -5.50 -15.41
C PRO A 92 2.53 -4.35 -16.12
N TYR A 93 3.16 -3.17 -16.14
CA TYR A 93 2.66 -2.06 -16.93
C TYR A 93 2.86 -2.32 -18.43
N ALA A 94 2.03 -1.70 -19.25
CA ALA A 94 2.24 -1.73 -20.69
C ALA A 94 3.55 -1.00 -21.03
N ASN A 95 4.34 -1.61 -21.91
CA ASN A 95 5.52 -0.96 -22.45
C ASN A 95 5.09 0.29 -23.22
N LEU A 96 5.75 1.41 -22.95
CA LEU A 96 5.42 2.71 -23.53
C LEU A 96 6.68 3.25 -24.20
N ARG A 97 6.59 3.48 -25.51
CA ARG A 97 7.67 4.09 -26.29
C ARG A 97 7.54 5.60 -26.27
N GLU A 98 8.66 6.30 -26.31
CA GLU A 98 8.68 7.78 -26.33
C GLU A 98 7.85 8.35 -27.50
N SER A 99 7.91 7.73 -28.68
CA SER A 99 7.14 8.14 -29.86
C SER A 99 5.62 8.07 -29.70
N ASP A 100 5.14 7.30 -28.71
CA ASP A 100 3.72 7.09 -28.46
C ASP A 100 3.21 7.96 -27.30
N VAL A 101 4.09 8.69 -26.62
CA VAL A 101 3.74 9.66 -25.59
C VAL A 101 3.27 10.96 -26.25
N ALA A 102 1.97 11.15 -26.32
CA ALA A 102 1.38 12.37 -26.86
C ALA A 102 1.26 13.49 -25.81
N PHE A 103 1.18 13.13 -24.53
CA PHE A 103 1.16 14.08 -23.42
C PHE A 103 1.71 13.45 -22.15
N ALA A 104 2.49 14.22 -21.40
CA ALA A 104 2.99 13.81 -20.09
C ALA A 104 2.94 15.00 -19.11
N LYS A 105 2.44 14.76 -17.90
CA LYS A 105 2.44 15.74 -16.82
C LYS A 105 2.81 15.07 -15.50
N ARG A 106 3.81 15.62 -14.81
CA ARG A 106 4.21 15.11 -13.49
C ARG A 106 3.46 15.84 -12.39
N VAL A 107 2.97 15.08 -11.42
CA VAL A 107 2.17 15.58 -10.30
C VAL A 107 2.65 14.95 -9.01
N TRP A 108 2.75 15.75 -7.95
CA TRP A 108 2.96 15.27 -6.60
C TRP A 108 1.67 15.40 -5.82
N ARG A 109 1.25 14.30 -5.20
CA ARG A 109 0.02 14.22 -4.41
C ARG A 109 0.33 13.83 -3.00
N GLU A 110 -0.48 14.28 -2.06
CA GLU A 110 -0.42 13.85 -0.68
C GLU A 110 -1.66 13.06 -0.32
N ILE A 111 -1.42 11.91 0.31
CA ILE A 111 -2.43 11.02 0.90
C ILE A 111 -2.36 11.22 2.41
N ASP A 112 -3.48 11.61 3.02
CA ASP A 112 -3.61 11.73 4.46
C ASP A 112 -4.30 10.49 5.02
N THR A 113 -3.66 9.75 5.93
CA THR A 113 -4.22 8.53 6.53
C THR A 113 -5.35 8.79 7.52
N ARG A 114 -5.55 10.06 7.93
CA ARG A 114 -6.68 10.46 8.78
C ARG A 114 -8.00 10.46 8.03
N GLU A 115 -7.95 10.60 6.71
CA GLU A 115 -9.15 10.52 5.89
C GLU A 115 -9.75 9.12 5.94
N LYS A 116 -11.08 9.03 6.10
CA LYS A 116 -11.80 7.76 6.28
C LYS A 116 -11.49 6.73 5.19
N MET A 117 -11.34 7.19 3.95
CA MET A 117 -11.03 6.32 2.82
C MET A 117 -9.60 5.75 2.89
N ASN A 118 -8.65 6.44 3.53
CA ASN A 118 -7.24 6.06 3.58
C ASN A 118 -6.83 5.33 4.87
N GLN A 119 -7.74 5.13 5.82
CA GLN A 119 -7.42 4.52 7.12
C GLN A 119 -6.81 3.11 7.03
N TYR A 120 -7.03 2.40 5.92
CA TYR A 120 -6.40 1.09 5.69
C TYR A 120 -4.86 1.17 5.62
N LEU A 121 -4.29 2.34 5.32
CA LEU A 121 -2.83 2.56 5.27
C LEU A 121 -2.18 2.62 6.66
N SER A 122 -2.94 3.01 7.69
CA SER A 122 -2.47 3.17 9.07
C SER A 122 -3.07 2.14 10.03
N SER A 123 -3.65 1.06 9.50
CA SER A 123 -4.28 0.01 10.30
C SER A 123 -3.27 -0.65 11.26
N PRO A 124 -3.56 -0.77 12.57
CA PRO A 124 -2.66 -1.40 13.53
C PRO A 124 -2.30 -2.86 13.21
N LYS A 125 -3.16 -3.57 12.48
CA LYS A 125 -2.88 -4.95 12.04
C LYS A 125 -1.76 -4.98 10.98
N GLN A 126 -1.73 -3.98 10.10
CA GLN A 126 -0.79 -3.91 9.01
C GLN A 126 -0.71 -2.47 8.48
N ARG A 127 0.32 -1.74 8.90
CA ARG A 127 0.57 -0.37 8.44
C ARG A 127 1.42 -0.41 7.18
N LEU A 128 1.17 0.50 6.24
CA LEU A 128 1.98 0.63 5.04
C LEU A 128 3.44 0.92 5.39
N ILE A 129 3.69 1.78 6.38
CA ILE A 129 5.06 2.14 6.76
C ILE A 129 5.85 0.94 7.31
N ASP A 130 5.21 0.08 8.12
CA ASP A 130 5.86 -1.10 8.67
C ASP A 130 6.22 -2.09 7.57
N VAL A 131 5.35 -2.24 6.57
CA VAL A 131 5.61 -3.06 5.38
C VAL A 131 6.82 -2.53 4.61
N LEU A 132 6.89 -1.22 4.37
CA LEU A 132 7.99 -0.60 3.64
C LEU A 132 9.32 -0.71 4.41
N LEU A 133 9.31 -0.42 5.72
CA LEU A 133 10.52 -0.52 6.54
C LEU A 133 11.02 -1.95 6.66
N THR A 134 10.12 -2.92 6.90
CA THR A 134 10.51 -4.34 6.95
C THR A 134 11.17 -4.80 5.66
N ALA A 135 10.67 -4.34 4.51
CA ALA A 135 11.25 -4.67 3.21
C ALA A 135 12.59 -3.95 2.95
N ILE A 136 12.76 -2.73 3.45
CA ILE A 136 14.05 -2.01 3.42
C ILE A 136 15.06 -2.73 4.33
N ASP A 137 14.66 -3.15 5.52
CA ASP A 137 15.52 -3.89 6.45
C ASP A 137 15.93 -5.26 5.90
N ALA A 138 15.03 -5.92 5.14
CA ALA A 138 15.32 -7.15 4.42
C ALA A 138 16.21 -6.94 3.19
N GLY A 139 16.44 -5.69 2.76
CA GLY A 139 17.17 -5.36 1.54
C GLY A 139 16.40 -5.64 0.24
N GLU A 140 15.08 -5.87 0.32
CA GLU A 140 14.20 -6.04 -0.84
C GLU A 140 13.87 -4.69 -1.51
N LEU A 141 13.90 -3.59 -0.73
CA LEU A 141 13.65 -2.23 -1.22
C LEU A 141 14.79 -1.28 -0.88
N THR A 142 15.08 -0.37 -1.81
CA THR A 142 16.04 0.72 -1.60
C THR A 142 15.31 2.02 -1.25
N ALA A 143 15.69 2.65 -0.14
CA ALA A 143 15.26 3.99 0.21
C ALA A 143 16.24 5.02 -0.36
N TYR A 144 15.75 6.18 -0.79
CA TYR A 144 16.56 7.26 -1.35
C TYR A 144 16.40 8.54 -0.53
N ASP A 145 17.48 9.28 -0.31
CA ASP A 145 17.42 10.50 0.51
C ASP A 145 16.60 11.60 -0.19
N ALA A 146 15.64 12.17 0.53
CA ALA A 146 14.82 13.28 0.06
C ALA A 146 15.39 14.67 0.41
N SER A 147 16.47 14.73 1.19
CA SER A 147 17.09 15.97 1.67
C SER A 147 18.29 16.44 0.85
N VAL A 148 18.82 15.58 -0.04
CA VAL A 148 19.96 15.93 -0.89
C VAL A 148 19.45 16.77 -2.06
N THR A 149 19.65 18.08 -1.95
CA THR A 149 19.37 19.01 -3.04
C THR A 149 20.64 19.22 -3.85
N THR A 150 20.69 18.70 -5.08
CA THR A 150 21.75 19.02 -6.04
C THR A 150 21.28 20.10 -7.00
N LYS A 151 22.19 20.68 -7.79
CA LYS A 151 21.83 21.67 -8.82
C LYS A 151 20.80 21.12 -9.81
N ASP A 152 20.87 19.81 -10.10
CA ASP A 152 19.99 19.11 -11.05
C ASP A 152 18.75 18.50 -10.37
N ASP A 153 18.73 18.41 -9.04
CA ASP A 153 17.57 17.98 -8.24
C ASP A 153 17.35 18.91 -7.05
N PRO A 154 16.71 20.07 -7.26
CA PRO A 154 16.43 21.04 -6.20
C PRO A 154 15.48 20.50 -5.12
N ASN A 155 14.79 19.38 -5.36
CA ASN A 155 13.75 18.85 -4.48
C ASN A 155 14.09 17.51 -3.83
N GLY A 156 15.24 16.91 -4.15
CA GLY A 156 15.64 15.59 -3.68
C GLY A 156 14.68 14.48 -4.11
N ASP A 157 14.05 14.59 -5.28
CA ASP A 157 13.05 13.62 -5.75
C ASP A 157 13.52 12.72 -6.92
N ALA A 158 14.79 12.82 -7.31
CA ALA A 158 15.37 12.10 -8.45
C ALA A 158 15.96 10.72 -8.11
N PHE A 159 15.77 10.19 -6.89
CA PHE A 159 16.26 8.87 -6.47
C PHE A 159 17.78 8.71 -6.63
N SER A 160 18.56 9.75 -6.33
CA SER A 160 20.00 9.81 -6.63
C SER A 160 20.87 9.13 -5.57
N THR A 161 20.53 9.27 -4.28
CA THR A 161 21.35 8.82 -3.16
C THR A 161 20.67 7.70 -2.38
N PRO A 162 21.10 6.44 -2.53
CA PRO A 162 20.53 5.35 -1.74
C PRO A 162 20.92 5.47 -0.27
N LEU A 163 19.97 5.15 0.61
CA LEU A 163 20.13 5.11 2.05
C LEU A 163 20.22 3.67 2.54
N THR A 164 21.02 3.46 3.57
CA THR A 164 20.99 2.19 4.33
C THR A 164 19.73 2.12 5.21
N ALA A 165 19.31 0.91 5.58
CA ALA A 165 18.14 0.70 6.43
C ALA A 165 18.21 1.47 7.76
N GLY A 166 19.38 1.52 8.39
CA GLY A 166 19.61 2.31 9.60
C GLY A 166 19.41 3.82 9.38
N GLN A 167 19.93 4.36 8.28
CA GLN A 167 19.75 5.77 7.93
C GLN A 167 18.29 6.10 7.59
N ALA A 168 17.59 5.21 6.87
CA ALA A 168 16.17 5.39 6.54
C ALA A 168 15.32 5.47 7.81
N ARG A 169 15.57 4.61 8.80
CA ARG A 169 14.92 4.69 10.13
C ARG A 169 15.26 5.98 10.87
N SER A 170 16.52 6.42 10.84
CA SER A 170 16.92 7.69 11.46
C SER A 170 16.25 8.91 10.84
N LYS A 171 15.98 8.91 9.53
CA LYS A 171 15.22 9.98 8.86
C LYS A 171 13.74 9.99 9.24
N MET A 172 13.21 8.84 9.64
CA MET A 172 11.83 8.69 10.12
C MET A 172 11.66 9.00 11.61
N ALA A 173 12.74 8.88 12.39
CA ALA A 173 12.74 9.20 13.80
C ALA A 173 12.30 10.65 14.04
N ASP A 174 11.45 10.83 15.06
CA ASP A 174 11.00 12.16 15.49
C ASP A 174 12.22 12.92 16.02
N SER A 175 12.80 13.69 15.13
CA SER A 175 13.99 14.48 15.38
C SER A 175 13.56 15.71 16.15
N SER A 176 13.77 15.69 17.46
CA SER A 176 13.64 16.89 18.28
C SER A 176 14.98 17.62 18.25
N VAL A 177 14.91 18.90 17.89
CA VAL A 177 16.06 19.78 18.06
C VAL A 177 16.18 20.05 19.56
N VAL A 178 17.22 19.51 20.20
CA VAL A 178 17.52 19.81 21.60
C VAL A 178 18.60 20.89 21.60
N ASP A 179 18.26 22.03 22.21
CA ASP A 179 19.21 23.08 22.45
C ASP A 179 20.21 22.63 23.52
N THR A 180 21.49 22.65 23.16
CA THR A 180 22.60 22.35 24.06
C THR A 180 23.01 23.66 24.72
N PHE A 181 22.93 23.70 26.04
CA PHE A 181 23.29 24.85 26.86
C PHE A 181 24.65 24.60 27.54
N ASP A 182 25.50 25.62 27.58
CA ASP A 182 26.73 25.67 28.39
C ASP A 182 26.38 25.60 29.90
N ALA A 183 27.35 25.24 30.73
CA ALA A 183 27.31 25.38 32.20
C ALA A 183 26.98 26.81 32.68
N ASN A 184 27.13 27.82 31.81
CA ASN A 184 26.73 29.21 32.06
C ASN A 184 25.32 29.58 31.58
N GLY A 185 24.55 28.63 31.02
CA GLY A 185 23.16 28.85 30.60
C GLY A 185 22.99 29.47 29.20
N ASP A 186 24.08 29.70 28.46
CA ASP A 186 24.04 30.22 27.09
C ASP A 186 23.88 29.09 26.05
N LYS A 187 23.07 29.34 25.01
CA LYS A 187 22.78 28.38 23.94
C LYS A 187 23.99 28.21 23.01
N THR A 188 24.78 27.15 23.24
CA THR A 188 26.03 26.88 22.51
C THR A 188 25.80 26.15 21.18
N GLY A 189 24.63 25.54 20.97
CA GLY A 189 24.27 24.91 19.71
C GLY A 189 22.96 24.14 19.79
N SER A 190 22.41 23.78 18.64
CA SER A 190 21.22 22.95 18.55
C SER A 190 21.64 21.59 17.97
N LYS A 191 21.49 20.51 18.73
CA LYS A 191 21.75 19.14 18.23
C LYS A 191 20.41 18.48 17.94
N VAL A 192 20.27 17.94 16.74
CA VAL A 192 19.12 17.09 16.39
C VAL A 192 19.34 15.74 17.07
N VAL A 193 18.50 15.42 18.06
CA VAL A 193 18.49 14.10 18.69
C VAL A 193 17.35 13.32 18.05
N ALA A 194 17.68 12.20 17.41
CA ALA A 194 16.68 11.28 16.90
C ALA A 194 15.97 10.62 18.08
N GLY A 195 14.68 10.89 18.27
CA GLY A 195 13.85 10.13 19.20
C GLY A 195 13.55 8.73 18.67
N ASP A 196 12.87 7.91 19.48
CA ASP A 196 12.43 6.60 19.04
C ASP A 196 11.41 6.70 17.91
N PHE A 197 11.59 5.90 16.85
CA PHE A 197 10.65 5.87 15.73
C PHE A 197 9.34 5.23 16.17
N GLN A 198 8.26 6.03 16.10
CA GLN A 198 6.90 5.54 16.30
C GLN A 198 6.20 5.47 14.94
N ALA A 199 5.81 4.27 14.51
CA ALA A 199 5.12 4.07 13.23
C ALA A 199 3.76 4.80 13.15
N ASP A 200 3.11 5.03 14.29
CA ASP A 200 1.87 5.83 14.38
C ASP A 200 2.05 7.32 14.05
N SER A 201 3.28 7.83 14.09
CA SER A 201 3.56 9.23 13.76
C SER A 201 3.44 9.54 12.26
N VAL A 202 3.40 8.51 11.41
CA VAL A 202 3.36 8.65 9.95
C VAL A 202 1.92 8.80 9.48
N VAL A 203 1.51 10.05 9.37
CA VAL A 203 0.13 10.42 9.03
C VAL A 203 -0.06 10.70 7.54
N LYS A 204 1.01 11.03 6.82
CA LYS A 204 0.93 11.40 5.41
C LYS A 204 1.91 10.63 4.55
N PHE A 205 1.51 10.38 3.31
CA PHE A 205 2.38 9.86 2.26
C PHE A 205 2.33 10.80 1.08
N ARG A 206 3.48 11.06 0.45
CA ARG A 206 3.56 11.80 -0.80
C ARG A 206 3.81 10.81 -1.94
N LEU A 207 3.01 10.93 -3.00
CA LEU A 207 3.17 10.21 -4.25
C LEU A 207 3.76 11.14 -5.30
N LYS A 208 4.70 10.61 -6.09
CA LYS A 208 5.19 11.21 -7.33
C LYS A 208 4.61 10.42 -8.49
N GLU A 209 3.77 11.05 -9.30
CA GLU A 209 3.00 10.42 -10.37
C GLU A 209 3.26 11.10 -11.71
N ASP A 210 3.41 10.31 -12.78
CA ASP A 210 3.39 10.78 -14.16
C ASP A 210 2.06 10.43 -14.80
N TRP A 211 1.31 11.46 -15.18
CA TRP A 211 0.10 11.34 -15.99
C TRP A 211 0.52 11.29 -17.44
N VAL A 212 0.31 10.15 -18.10
CA VAL A 212 0.77 9.94 -19.46
C VAL A 212 -0.37 9.48 -20.35
N PHE A 213 -0.47 10.10 -21.52
CA PHE A 213 -1.39 9.67 -22.57
C PHE A 213 -0.63 8.85 -23.61
N ASP A 214 -0.97 7.57 -23.67
CA ASP A 214 -0.46 6.64 -24.67
C ASP A 214 -1.34 6.73 -25.93
N ARG A 215 -0.76 7.22 -27.03
CA ARG A 215 -1.44 7.34 -28.32
C ARG A 215 -1.80 5.99 -28.94
N GLN A 216 -0.97 4.96 -28.73
CA GLN A 216 -1.23 3.62 -29.28
C GLN A 216 -2.43 2.96 -28.59
N ARG A 217 -2.52 3.11 -27.27
CA ARG A 217 -3.61 2.54 -26.46
C ARG A 217 -4.81 3.48 -26.34
N SER A 218 -4.65 4.76 -26.68
CA SER A 218 -5.62 5.84 -26.46
C SER A 218 -6.13 5.87 -25.02
N ILE A 219 -5.23 5.66 -24.06
CA ILE A 219 -5.53 5.63 -22.63
C ILE A 219 -4.71 6.70 -21.92
N PHE A 220 -5.37 7.50 -21.08
CA PHE A 220 -4.73 8.39 -20.13
C PHE A 220 -4.60 7.68 -18.79
N GLU A 221 -3.38 7.30 -18.40
CA GLU A 221 -3.15 6.57 -17.15
C GLU A 221 -2.13 7.28 -16.25
N PRO A 222 -2.39 7.39 -14.94
CA PRO A 222 -1.37 7.83 -13.98
C PRO A 222 -0.43 6.68 -13.63
N ARG A 223 0.87 6.91 -13.78
CA ARG A 223 1.93 5.99 -13.40
C ARG A 223 2.62 6.50 -12.14
N ILE A 224 2.52 5.75 -11.05
CA ILE A 224 3.20 6.09 -9.80
C ILE A 224 4.68 5.74 -9.95
N ILE A 225 5.55 6.73 -9.76
CA ILE A 225 7.00 6.60 -9.84
C ILE A 225 7.60 6.37 -8.46
N GLY A 226 7.09 7.10 -7.46
CA GLY A 226 7.66 7.08 -6.12
C GLY A 226 6.63 7.30 -5.03
N ILE A 227 6.92 6.72 -3.87
CA ILE A 227 6.18 6.94 -2.63
C ILE A 227 7.16 7.38 -1.55
N ALA A 228 6.77 8.39 -0.78
CA ALA A 228 7.55 8.91 0.34
C ALA A 228 6.69 9.01 1.59
N PRO A 229 7.07 8.38 2.71
CA PRO A 229 6.48 8.71 4.00
C PRO A 229 6.87 10.12 4.43
N MET A 230 5.91 10.82 5.03
CA MET A 230 6.08 12.21 5.45
C MET A 230 6.20 12.29 6.97
N VAL A 231 7.19 13.01 7.45
CA VAL A 231 7.42 13.26 8.89
C VAL A 231 7.30 14.75 9.20
N LYS A 232 6.90 15.06 10.45
CA LYS A 232 6.88 16.43 10.96
C LYS A 232 8.14 16.66 11.75
N VAL A 233 9.03 17.53 11.25
CA VAL A 233 10.24 17.89 11.99
C VAL A 233 9.85 18.83 13.13
N LYS A 234 10.07 18.43 14.39
CA LYS A 234 9.81 19.30 15.55
C LYS A 234 11.03 20.19 15.79
N THR A 235 11.00 21.40 15.27
CA THR A 235 11.97 22.43 15.63
C THR A 235 11.68 22.95 17.04
N ALA A 236 12.72 23.19 17.84
CA ALA A 236 12.65 23.60 19.26
C ALA A 236 11.83 24.88 19.54
N ALA A 237 11.48 25.65 18.51
CA ALA A 237 10.61 26.82 18.64
C ALA A 237 9.16 26.37 18.87
N VAL A 238 8.78 26.35 20.15
CA VAL A 238 7.41 26.12 20.64
C VAL A 238 6.42 26.98 19.86
N GLY A 239 5.50 26.34 19.11
CA GLY A 239 4.36 27.02 18.49
C GLY A 239 4.38 27.16 16.97
N VAL A 240 5.49 26.87 16.27
CA VAL A 240 5.49 26.85 14.81
C VAL A 240 5.10 25.46 14.31
N ASN A 241 3.94 25.37 13.65
CA ASN A 241 3.53 24.15 12.96
C ASN A 241 4.47 23.89 11.77
N THR A 242 5.49 23.07 11.97
CA THR A 242 6.38 22.68 10.87
C THR A 242 5.60 21.93 9.80
N ASP A 243 5.86 22.28 8.55
CA ASP A 243 5.36 21.56 7.38
C ASP A 243 5.84 20.09 7.42
N TYR A 244 5.01 19.21 6.85
CA TYR A 244 5.40 17.84 6.62
C TYR A 244 6.48 17.79 5.54
N GLN A 245 7.56 17.05 5.81
CA GLN A 245 8.69 16.86 4.88
C GLN A 245 8.84 15.37 4.54
N PRO A 246 9.21 15.03 3.29
CA PRO A 246 9.44 13.65 2.90
C PRO A 246 10.68 13.14 3.63
N ALA A 247 10.58 11.98 4.28
CA ALA A 247 11.73 11.39 4.97
C ALA A 247 12.71 10.78 3.97
N PHE A 248 12.18 9.96 3.07
CA PHE A 248 12.92 9.32 1.99
C PHE A 248 11.96 8.93 0.86
N TRP A 249 12.48 8.71 -0.34
CA TRP A 249 11.73 8.22 -1.48
C TRP A 249 11.95 6.72 -1.67
N ILE A 250 10.91 6.01 -2.08
CA ILE A 250 10.99 4.62 -2.53
C ILE A 250 10.55 4.59 -3.98
N TYR A 251 11.30 3.89 -4.83
CA TYR A 251 10.90 3.67 -6.20
C TYR A 251 9.71 2.72 -6.26
N PHE A 252 8.56 3.23 -6.68
CA PHE A 252 7.28 2.53 -6.57
C PHE A 252 7.24 1.25 -7.41
N PRO A 253 7.75 1.20 -8.67
CA PRO A 253 7.75 -0.04 -9.45
C PRO A 253 8.45 -1.24 -8.78
N GLU A 254 9.51 -1.00 -8.00
CA GLU A 254 10.15 -2.03 -7.18
C GLU A 254 9.29 -2.40 -5.96
N ALA A 255 8.72 -1.39 -5.29
CA ALA A 255 7.82 -1.59 -4.16
C ALA A 255 6.60 -2.46 -4.50
N ARG A 256 6.12 -2.45 -5.75
CA ARG A 256 4.96 -3.25 -6.17
C ARG A 256 5.10 -4.74 -5.84
N GLN A 257 6.29 -5.32 -6.00
CA GLN A 257 6.49 -6.76 -5.74
C GLN A 257 6.25 -7.11 -4.27
N VAL A 258 6.74 -6.26 -3.37
CA VAL A 258 6.51 -6.40 -1.93
C VAL A 258 5.03 -6.13 -1.62
N LEU A 259 4.48 -5.03 -2.13
CA LEU A 259 3.11 -4.58 -1.85
C LEU A 259 2.03 -5.53 -2.37
N ALA A 260 2.29 -6.29 -3.43
CA ALA A 260 1.35 -7.28 -3.96
C ALA A 260 1.12 -8.45 -2.99
N THR A 261 2.13 -8.80 -2.19
CA THR A 261 2.04 -9.93 -1.23
C THR A 261 1.40 -9.54 0.11
N LYS A 262 1.16 -8.25 0.32
CA LYS A 262 0.73 -7.68 1.59
C LYS A 262 -0.71 -7.18 1.49
N GLU A 263 -1.56 -7.68 2.37
CA GLU A 263 -2.99 -7.35 2.37
C GLU A 263 -3.25 -5.93 2.93
N ALA A 264 -4.11 -5.18 2.25
CA ALA A 264 -4.66 -3.94 2.75
C ALA A 264 -5.91 -4.23 3.60
N VAL A 265 -5.79 -4.08 4.91
CA VAL A 265 -6.86 -4.38 5.86
C VAL A 265 -8.00 -3.37 5.72
N SER A 266 -9.17 -3.82 5.28
CA SER A 266 -10.36 -2.98 5.23
C SER A 266 -11.09 -2.97 6.58
N ARG A 267 -11.66 -1.82 6.94
CA ARG A 267 -12.44 -1.67 8.18
C ARG A 267 -13.71 -2.52 8.21
N ASN A 268 -14.33 -2.70 7.04
CA ASN A 268 -15.69 -3.25 6.96
C ASN A 268 -15.71 -4.75 6.65
N ASN A 269 -14.65 -5.29 6.05
CA ASN A 269 -14.61 -6.68 5.64
C ASN A 269 -13.18 -7.19 5.58
N ASP A 270 -12.86 -8.18 6.43
CA ASP A 270 -11.58 -8.87 6.40
C ASP A 270 -11.47 -9.82 5.20
N ALA A 271 -12.51 -10.04 4.39
CA ALA A 271 -12.48 -10.91 3.20
C ALA A 271 -12.25 -10.15 1.87
N THR A 272 -11.93 -8.85 1.89
CA THR A 272 -11.74 -8.06 0.65
C THR A 272 -10.63 -8.62 -0.23
N GLY A 273 -9.57 -9.17 0.37
CA GLY A 273 -8.48 -9.81 -0.36
C GLY A 273 -7.69 -8.88 -1.28
N LEU A 274 -7.74 -7.56 -1.03
CA LEU A 274 -7.02 -6.55 -1.78
C LEU A 274 -5.60 -6.41 -1.22
N SER A 275 -4.60 -6.44 -2.11
CA SER A 275 -3.22 -6.10 -1.73
C SER A 275 -3.00 -4.59 -1.69
N PHE A 276 -1.89 -4.13 -1.09
CA PHE A 276 -1.52 -2.72 -1.21
C PHE A 276 -1.24 -2.32 -2.66
N ASP A 277 -0.66 -3.21 -3.49
CA ASP A 277 -0.48 -2.94 -4.93
C ASP A 277 -1.82 -2.70 -5.63
N ASP A 278 -2.83 -3.54 -5.37
CA ASP A 278 -4.16 -3.40 -5.97
C ASP A 278 -4.80 -2.06 -5.62
N VAL A 279 -4.64 -1.61 -4.37
CA VAL A 279 -5.22 -0.35 -3.90
C VAL A 279 -4.59 0.84 -4.60
N PHE A 280 -3.27 0.86 -4.78
CA PHE A 280 -2.59 1.92 -5.52
C PHE A 280 -2.86 1.86 -7.03
N ALA A 281 -2.83 0.66 -7.61
CA ALA A 281 -3.10 0.45 -9.04
C ALA A 281 -4.54 0.85 -9.41
N LYS A 282 -5.53 0.54 -8.56
CA LYS A 282 -6.94 0.93 -8.75
C LYS A 282 -7.25 2.34 -8.23
N ARG A 283 -6.26 3.03 -7.64
CA ARG A 283 -6.40 4.36 -7.01
C ARG A 283 -7.53 4.43 -5.99
N ILE A 284 -7.65 3.41 -5.13
CA ILE A 284 -8.62 3.39 -4.03
C ILE A 284 -8.06 4.19 -2.85
N PHE A 285 -7.81 5.48 -3.08
CA PHE A 285 -7.33 6.42 -2.08
C PHE A 285 -7.81 7.84 -2.40
N THR A 286 -7.92 8.65 -1.37
CA THR A 286 -8.19 10.09 -1.49
C THR A 286 -6.88 10.85 -1.32
N SER A 287 -6.69 11.89 -2.13
CA SER A 287 -5.47 12.69 -2.14
C SER A 287 -5.70 14.06 -2.75
N TYR A 288 -4.91 15.03 -2.30
CA TYR A 288 -4.82 16.37 -2.87
C TYR A 288 -3.47 16.56 -3.56
N ILE A 289 -3.45 17.42 -4.58
CA ILE A 289 -2.24 17.75 -5.34
C ILE A 289 -1.49 18.84 -4.57
N VAL A 290 -0.16 18.72 -4.47
CA VAL A 290 0.70 19.71 -3.80
C VAL A 290 1.69 20.39 -4.73
N LYS A 291 2.01 19.73 -5.85
CA LYS A 291 2.91 20.26 -6.88
C LYS A 291 2.48 19.65 -8.22
N GLN A 292 2.61 20.45 -9.28
CA GLN A 292 2.55 19.98 -10.66
C GLN A 292 3.84 20.39 -11.36
N SER A 293 4.23 19.71 -12.42
CA SER A 293 5.33 20.18 -13.25
C SER A 293 4.97 21.52 -13.88
N ASN A 294 5.77 22.54 -13.62
CA ASN A 294 5.65 23.89 -14.13
C ASN A 294 7.04 24.42 -14.48
N ASP A 295 7.09 25.47 -15.27
CA ASP A 295 8.33 26.07 -15.76
C ASP A 295 9.22 26.61 -14.62
N LYS A 296 8.59 27.15 -13.58
CA LYS A 296 9.29 27.72 -12.41
C LYS A 296 9.59 26.72 -11.29
N ASP A 297 9.18 25.46 -11.45
CA ASP A 297 9.26 24.42 -10.42
C ASP A 297 8.59 24.73 -9.05
N GLU A 298 7.69 25.72 -9.02
CA GLU A 298 7.01 26.20 -7.81
C GLU A 298 5.99 25.17 -7.29
N ARG A 299 5.89 25.03 -5.97
CA ARG A 299 4.85 24.24 -5.31
C ARG A 299 3.61 25.10 -5.11
N ILE A 300 2.45 24.47 -4.96
CA ILE A 300 1.19 25.18 -4.67
C ILE A 300 1.32 26.03 -3.40
N LYS A 301 2.11 25.53 -2.43
CA LYS A 301 2.34 26.24 -1.17
C LYS A 301 3.11 27.55 -1.30
N ASP A 302 3.84 27.76 -2.40
CA ASP A 302 4.74 28.91 -2.58
C ASP A 302 3.97 30.13 -3.10
N TYR A 303 2.83 29.92 -3.78
CA TYR A 303 2.01 31.00 -4.35
C TYR A 303 0.56 31.06 -3.83
N ALA A 304 0.03 29.99 -3.22
CA ALA A 304 -1.32 29.97 -2.63
C ALA A 304 -1.25 29.75 -1.11
N GLN A 305 -2.15 30.37 -0.35
CA GLN A 305 -2.20 30.26 1.12
C GLN A 305 -3.56 29.79 1.64
N GLY A 306 -3.57 29.17 2.82
CA GLY A 306 -4.80 28.72 3.48
C GLY A 306 -5.68 27.82 2.61
N ILE A 307 -6.94 28.22 2.44
CA ILE A 307 -7.96 27.48 1.68
C ILE A 307 -7.64 27.49 0.17
N ASP A 308 -6.95 28.53 -0.32
CA ASP A 308 -6.63 28.66 -1.74
C ASP A 308 -5.72 27.53 -2.23
N LYS A 309 -4.91 26.93 -1.34
CA LYS A 309 -4.12 25.73 -1.66
C LYS A 309 -5.03 24.56 -2.09
N LEU A 310 -6.17 24.40 -1.43
CA LEU A 310 -7.12 23.34 -1.74
C LEU A 310 -7.86 23.63 -3.05
N TYR A 311 -8.26 24.88 -3.28
CA TYR A 311 -8.87 25.27 -4.55
C TYR A 311 -7.92 25.12 -5.73
N GLU A 312 -6.65 25.49 -5.56
CA GLU A 312 -5.62 25.27 -6.58
C GLU A 312 -5.37 23.77 -6.85
N SER A 313 -5.33 22.95 -5.79
CA SER A 313 -5.27 21.49 -5.94
C SER A 313 -6.44 20.95 -6.77
N GLU A 314 -7.68 21.36 -6.46
CA GLU A 314 -8.86 20.93 -7.22
C GLU A 314 -8.89 21.50 -8.64
N ARG A 315 -8.40 22.73 -8.86
CA ARG A 315 -8.26 23.33 -10.19
C ARG A 315 -7.30 22.53 -11.06
N ILE A 316 -6.15 22.13 -10.54
CA ILE A 316 -5.16 21.32 -11.27
C ILE A 316 -5.74 19.94 -11.57
N LYS A 317 -6.39 19.31 -10.59
CA LYS A 317 -7.06 18.01 -10.78
C LYS A 317 -8.15 18.08 -11.84
N LYS A 318 -8.97 19.14 -11.82
CA LYS A 318 -9.99 19.39 -12.83
C LYS A 318 -9.37 19.60 -14.20
N SER A 319 -8.31 20.40 -14.31
CA SER A 319 -7.59 20.62 -15.58
C SER A 319 -7.10 19.30 -16.21
N LEU A 320 -6.57 18.37 -15.40
CA LEU A 320 -6.16 17.05 -15.89
C LEU A 320 -7.34 16.22 -16.40
N MET A 321 -8.47 16.24 -15.69
CA MET A 321 -9.68 15.52 -16.11
C MET A 321 -10.36 16.15 -17.31
N ASP A 322 -10.39 17.48 -17.40
CA ASP A 322 -10.94 18.22 -18.53
C ASP A 322 -10.09 17.96 -19.78
N TRP A 323 -8.75 17.89 -19.64
CA TRP A 323 -7.87 17.51 -20.74
C TRP A 323 -8.16 16.11 -21.26
N GLU A 324 -8.36 15.14 -20.36
CA GLU A 324 -8.80 13.80 -20.73
C GLU A 324 -10.16 13.82 -21.44
N LEU A 325 -11.16 14.49 -20.86
CA LEU A 325 -12.52 14.55 -21.40
C LEU A 325 -12.57 15.19 -22.80
N ASN A 326 -11.77 16.23 -23.02
CA ASN A 326 -11.69 16.93 -24.31
C ASN A 326 -11.12 16.06 -25.43
N LEU A 327 -10.35 15.01 -25.13
CA LEU A 327 -9.92 14.04 -26.14
C LEU A 327 -11.08 13.17 -26.66
N TRP A 328 -12.16 13.06 -25.89
CA TRP A 328 -13.33 12.22 -26.20
C TRP A 328 -14.53 13.02 -26.70
N GLN A 329 -14.51 14.35 -26.61
CA GLN A 329 -15.56 15.18 -27.18
C GLN A 329 -15.30 15.35 -28.68
N TYR A 330 -16.19 14.77 -29.48
CA TYR A 330 -16.32 14.98 -30.92
C TYR A 330 -17.52 15.88 -31.19
#